data_AF-A0A6J6GAN6-F1
#
_entry.id   AF-A0A6J6GAN6-F1
#
_cell.length_a   1.000
_cell.length_b   1.000
_cell.length_c   1.000
_cell.angle_alpha   90.00
_cell.angle_beta   90.00
_cell.angle_gamma   90.00
#
_symmetry.space_group_name_H-M   'P 1'
#
loop_
_entity.id
_entity.type
_entity.pdbx_description
1 polymer ?
#
loop_
_entity_poly.entity_id
_entity_poly.type
_entity_poly.pdbx_seq_one_letter_code
_entity_poly.pdbx_strand_id
1 'polypeptide(L)'
;MRKRDAFRKLPLVSDDAGNVESTLTLIPLMAVFLGVLQISSFALSHEISSNIVQGQISRASLLGNSFLSKMESIDSSLNIRRIELSGGGAILIKSIENIQFPLSPFSLGDNKFTVTGIAIDEN
;
A
#
# COMPACT_ATOMS: atom_id res chain seq x y z
N MET A 1 24.70 40.68 -9.96
CA MET A 1 25.89 39.94 -9.47
C MET A 1 26.17 40.42 -8.04
N ARG A 2 26.25 39.64 -6.95
CA ARG A 2 26.62 38.23 -6.71
C ARG A 2 25.72 37.61 -5.62
N LYS A 3 25.36 36.34 -5.79
CA LYS A 3 24.90 35.42 -4.74
C LYS A 3 26.03 35.15 -3.72
N ARG A 4 25.68 34.79 -2.47
CA ARG A 4 26.28 33.67 -1.71
C ARG A 4 25.59 33.47 -0.35
N ASP A 5 24.79 32.41 -0.30
CA ASP A 5 24.90 31.31 0.66
C ASP A 5 24.65 31.60 2.15
N ALA A 6 23.38 31.84 2.48
CA ALA A 6 22.86 31.54 3.81
C ALA A 6 22.50 30.05 3.90
N PHE A 7 23.51 29.16 3.93
CA PHE A 7 23.30 27.79 4.41
C PHE A 7 23.03 27.86 5.91
N ARG A 8 21.75 27.95 6.26
CA ARG A 8 21.23 27.86 7.61
C ARG A 8 21.68 26.51 8.20
N LYS A 9 22.72 26.53 9.04
CA LYS A 9 23.18 25.34 9.76
C LYS A 9 21.99 24.81 10.58
N LEU A 10 21.55 23.60 10.27
CA LEU A 10 20.61 22.87 11.11
C LEU A 10 21.25 22.75 12.51
N PRO A 11 20.54 23.11 13.59
CA PRO A 11 21.09 22.94 14.93
C PRO A 11 21.35 21.45 15.15
N LEU A 12 22.61 21.10 15.44
CA LEU A 12 22.94 19.77 15.97
C LEU A 12 22.21 19.64 17.30
N VAL A 13 21.24 18.74 17.36
CA VAL A 13 20.62 18.32 18.63
C VAL A 13 21.76 17.83 19.50
N SER A 14 22.04 18.55 20.58
CA SER A 14 23.10 18.25 21.54
C SER A 14 22.43 18.13 22.89
N ASP A 15 22.80 17.13 23.69
CA ASP A 15 22.41 17.05 25.10
C ASP A 15 22.97 18.28 25.85
N ASP A 16 22.41 18.63 27.02
CA ASP A 16 22.78 19.82 27.81
C ASP A 16 24.29 19.87 28.18
N ALA A 17 24.99 18.74 28.05
CA ALA A 17 26.43 18.60 28.26
C ALA A 17 27.30 18.74 26.98
N GLY A 18 26.71 19.03 25.81
CA GLY A 18 27.43 19.17 24.54
C GLY A 18 27.94 17.85 23.93
N ASN A 19 27.40 16.71 24.37
CA ASN A 19 27.88 15.40 23.94
C ASN A 19 27.24 14.96 22.61
N VAL A 20 28.06 14.93 21.54
CA VAL A 20 27.63 14.62 20.16
C VAL A 20 27.48 13.11 19.93
N GLU A 21 28.08 12.27 20.79
CA GLU A 21 28.03 10.80 20.71
C GLU A 21 26.60 10.24 20.83
N SER A 22 25.78 10.85 21.69
CA SER A 22 24.39 10.42 21.91
C SER A 22 23.55 10.63 20.65
N THR A 23 23.69 11.78 19.98
CA THR A 23 22.98 12.08 18.74
C THR A 23 23.51 11.26 17.56
N LEU A 24 24.81 10.99 17.51
CA LEU A 24 25.44 10.18 16.47
C LEU A 24 25.00 8.71 16.51
N THR A 25 24.68 8.18 17.69
CA THR A 25 24.13 6.82 17.84
C THR A 25 22.61 6.77 17.68
N LEU A 26 21.91 7.85 18.05
CA LEU A 26 20.46 7.97 17.92
C LEU A 26 19.99 8.01 16.47
N ILE A 27 20.71 8.72 15.57
CA ILE A 27 20.30 8.87 14.16
C ILE A 27 20.23 7.50 13.45
N PRO A 28 21.28 6.65 13.46
CA PRO A 28 21.21 5.31 12.89
C PRO A 28 20.12 4.44 13.53
N LEU A 29 19.95 4.53 14.86
CA LEU A 29 18.92 3.78 15.58
C LEU A 29 17.51 4.16 15.10
N MET A 30 17.23 5.45 14.96
CA MET A 30 15.96 5.96 14.43
C MET A 30 15.75 5.56 12.97
N ALA A 31 16.80 5.60 12.15
CA ALA A 31 16.71 5.18 10.75
C ALA A 31 16.36 3.68 10.64
N VAL A 32 17.00 2.82 11.45
CA VAL A 32 16.71 1.38 11.51
C VAL A 32 15.27 1.16 11.99
N PHE A 33 14.85 1.85 13.06
CA PHE A 33 13.49 1.75 13.59
C PHE A 33 12.43 2.11 12.53
N LEU A 34 12.61 3.25 11.84
CA LEU A 34 11.72 3.66 10.75
C LEU A 34 11.73 2.67 9.58
N GLY A 35 12.87 2.06 9.28
CA GLY A 35 12.97 1.01 8.26
C GLY A 35 12.16 -0.24 8.61
N VAL A 36 12.26 -0.73 9.84
CA VAL A 36 11.46 -1.87 10.33
C VAL A 36 9.97 -1.53 10.28
N LEU A 37 9.60 -0.33 10.74
CA LEU A 37 8.21 0.12 10.76
C LEU A 37 7.61 0.22 9.34
N GLN A 38 8.40 0.70 8.38
CA GLN A 38 8.01 0.72 6.96
C GLN A 38 7.74 -0.68 6.42
N ILE A 39 8.63 -1.65 6.69
CA ILE A 39 8.48 -3.03 6.22
C ILE A 39 7.24 -3.68 6.84
N SER A 40 7.04 -3.54 8.15
CA SER A 40 5.87 -4.09 8.83
C SER A 40 4.57 -3.44 8.34
N SER A 41 4.57 -2.12 8.14
CA SER A 41 3.42 -1.40 7.58
C SER A 41 3.10 -1.87 6.16
N PHE A 42 4.11 -2.12 5.33
CA PHE A 42 3.93 -2.63 3.97
C PHE A 42 3.31 -4.04 3.95
N ALA A 43 3.86 -4.96 4.75
CA ALA A 43 3.32 -6.32 4.85
C ALA A 43 1.85 -6.31 5.33
N LEU A 44 1.55 -5.50 6.35
CA LEU A 44 0.19 -5.36 6.88
C LEU A 44 -0.78 -4.77 5.85
N SER A 45 -0.37 -3.71 5.15
CA SER A 45 -1.17 -3.08 4.11
C SER A 45 -1.50 -4.04 2.96
N HIS A 46 -0.52 -4.85 2.57
CA HIS A 46 -0.68 -5.88 1.54
C HIS A 46 -1.70 -6.95 1.96
N GLU A 47 -1.58 -7.49 3.17
CA GLU A 47 -2.50 -8.49 3.72
C GLU A 47 -3.94 -7.95 3.84
N ILE A 48 -4.11 -6.73 4.38
CA ILE A 48 -5.43 -6.10 4.49
C ILE A 48 -6.06 -5.93 3.11
N SER A 49 -5.28 -5.41 2.15
CA SER A 49 -5.75 -5.19 0.78
C SER A 49 -6.11 -6.51 0.10
N SER A 50 -5.28 -7.55 0.27
CA SER A 50 -5.55 -8.91 -0.23
C SER A 50 -6.87 -9.45 0.29
N ASN A 51 -7.09 -9.37 1.59
CA ASN A 51 -8.31 -9.84 2.22
C ASN A 51 -9.54 -9.07 1.74
N ILE A 52 -9.45 -7.74 1.61
CA ILE A 52 -10.55 -6.91 1.08
C ILE A 52 -10.89 -7.31 -0.36
N VAL A 53 -9.89 -7.41 -1.25
CA VAL A 53 -10.11 -7.74 -2.66
C VAL A 53 -10.69 -9.16 -2.78
N GLN A 54 -10.15 -10.12 -2.03
CA GLN A 54 -10.65 -11.50 -2.03
C GLN A 54 -12.06 -11.62 -1.44
N GLY A 55 -12.37 -10.86 -0.38
CA GLY A 55 -13.71 -10.79 0.19
C GLY A 55 -14.74 -10.19 -0.77
N GLN A 56 -14.35 -9.13 -1.49
CA GLN A 56 -15.18 -8.49 -2.51
C GLN A 56 -15.45 -9.43 -3.70
N ILE A 57 -14.43 -10.12 -4.21
CA ILE A 57 -14.58 -11.04 -5.34
C ILE A 57 -15.38 -12.29 -4.96
N SER A 58 -15.19 -12.80 -3.74
CA SER A 58 -15.99 -13.90 -3.18
C SER A 58 -17.46 -13.53 -3.06
N ARG A 59 -17.75 -12.36 -2.49
CA ARG A 59 -19.13 -11.84 -2.40
C ARG A 59 -19.76 -11.67 -3.79
N ALA A 60 -18.99 -11.16 -4.75
CA ALA A 60 -19.43 -11.01 -6.13
C ALA A 60 -19.76 -12.35 -6.80
N SER A 61 -18.94 -13.39 -6.55
CA SER A 61 -19.20 -14.75 -7.02
C SER A 61 -20.48 -15.35 -6.43
N LEU A 62 -20.73 -15.14 -5.13
CA LEU A 62 -21.92 -15.69 -4.45
C LEU A 62 -23.22 -15.01 -4.88
N LEU A 63 -23.18 -13.72 -5.19
CA LEU A 63 -24.37 -12.94 -5.53
C LEU A 63 -24.78 -13.05 -7.01
N GLY A 64 -23.88 -13.52 -7.87
CA GLY A 64 -24.14 -13.71 -9.30
C GLY A 64 -24.32 -12.41 -10.10
N ASN A 65 -24.57 -12.57 -11.40
CA ASN A 65 -24.42 -11.50 -12.41
C ASN A 65 -25.42 -10.33 -12.27
N SER A 66 -26.65 -10.62 -11.84
CA SER A 66 -27.72 -9.63 -11.70
C SER A 66 -27.51 -8.68 -10.53
N PHE A 67 -26.81 -9.13 -9.49
CA PHE A 67 -26.45 -8.29 -8.34
C PHE A 67 -25.17 -7.50 -8.59
N LEU A 68 -24.22 -8.08 -9.33
CA LEU A 68 -22.91 -7.49 -9.61
C LEU A 68 -23.04 -6.20 -10.45
N SER A 69 -23.87 -6.23 -11.50
CA SER A 69 -24.19 -5.05 -12.32
C SER A 69 -24.86 -3.93 -11.51
N LYS A 70 -25.70 -4.28 -10.53
CA LYS A 70 -26.33 -3.32 -9.62
C LYS A 70 -25.32 -2.76 -8.61
N MET A 71 -24.36 -3.56 -8.16
CA MET A 71 -23.30 -3.16 -7.23
C MET A 71 -22.30 -2.19 -7.89
N GLU A 72 -21.88 -2.46 -9.13
CA GLU A 72 -21.00 -1.58 -9.91
C GLU A 72 -21.62 -0.20 -10.15
N SER A 73 -22.95 -0.12 -10.28
CA SER A 73 -23.66 1.16 -10.41
C SER A 73 -23.66 2.00 -9.13
N ILE A 74 -23.48 1.37 -7.96
CA ILE A 74 -23.49 2.02 -6.64
C ILE A 74 -22.07 2.36 -6.19
N ASP A 75 -21.09 1.54 -6.57
CA ASP A 75 -19.70 1.69 -6.17
C ASP A 75 -18.79 1.50 -7.40
N SER A 76 -18.30 2.62 -7.95
CA SER A 76 -17.40 2.60 -9.11
C SER A 76 -16.03 1.99 -8.82
N SER A 77 -15.70 1.72 -7.55
CA SER A 77 -14.49 1.00 -7.16
C SER A 77 -14.62 -0.53 -7.32
N LEU A 78 -15.82 -1.03 -7.61
CA LEU A 78 -16.12 -2.44 -7.86
C LEU A 78 -15.88 -2.84 -9.32
N ASN A 79 -14.79 -2.39 -9.96
CA ASN A 79 -14.46 -2.81 -11.33
C ASN A 79 -14.01 -4.30 -11.34
N ILE A 80 -14.95 -5.21 -11.57
CA ILE A 80 -14.72 -6.66 -11.59
C ILE A 80 -14.80 -7.15 -13.03
N ARG A 81 -13.71 -7.76 -13.51
CA ARG A 81 -13.69 -8.38 -14.84
C ARG A 81 -14.25 -9.79 -14.75
N ARG A 82 -15.29 -10.08 -15.54
CA ARG A 82 -15.85 -11.42 -15.74
C ARG A 82 -15.33 -12.01 -17.05
N ILE A 83 -14.81 -13.23 -17.00
CA ILE A 83 -14.34 -14.00 -18.17
C ILE A 83 -15.16 -15.28 -18.22
N GLU A 84 -16.04 -15.41 -19.22
CA GLU A 84 -16.87 -16.62 -19.39
C GLU A 84 -16.01 -17.82 -19.80
N LEU A 85 -16.35 -18.99 -19.25
CA LEU A 85 -15.65 -20.25 -19.53
C LEU A 85 -16.42 -21.10 -20.53
N SER A 86 -15.68 -21.82 -21.37
CA SER A 86 -16.23 -22.64 -22.46
C SER A 86 -17.11 -23.82 -21.99
N GLY A 87 -17.00 -24.20 -20.72
CA GLY A 87 -17.75 -25.31 -20.10
C GLY A 87 -18.95 -24.87 -19.24
N GLY A 88 -19.29 -23.59 -19.24
CA GLY A 88 -20.22 -22.99 -18.27
C GLY A 88 -19.46 -22.32 -17.11
N GLY A 89 -20.10 -21.34 -16.47
CA GLY A 89 -19.50 -20.52 -15.43
C GLY A 89 -18.60 -19.38 -15.96
N ALA A 90 -17.96 -18.66 -15.04
CA ALA A 90 -17.07 -17.55 -15.33
C ALA A 90 -15.98 -17.36 -14.27
N ILE A 91 -14.84 -16.81 -14.67
CA ILE A 91 -13.80 -16.33 -13.76
C ILE A 91 -14.05 -14.85 -13.47
N LEU A 92 -14.07 -14.49 -12.20
CA LEU A 92 -14.15 -13.12 -11.73
C LEU A 92 -12.78 -12.67 -11.27
N ILE A 93 -12.29 -11.54 -11.79
CA ILE A 93 -10.98 -10.97 -11.46
C ILE A 93 -11.16 -9.53 -11.02
N LYS A 94 -10.61 -9.18 -9.85
CA LYS A 94 -10.50 -7.80 -9.40
C LYS A 94 -9.05 -7.49 -9.10
N SER A 95 -8.56 -6.33 -9.58
CA SER A 95 -7.24 -5.82 -9.23
C SER A 95 -7.35 -4.40 -8.70
N ILE A 96 -6.68 -4.13 -7.59
CA ILE A 96 -6.58 -2.80 -6.99
C ILE A 96 -5.10 -2.44 -6.90
N GLU A 97 -4.75 -1.25 -7.38
CA GLU A 97 -3.45 -0.64 -7.12
C GLU A 97 -3.54 0.18 -5.83
N ASN A 98 -2.68 -0.13 -4.87
CA ASN A 98 -2.58 0.60 -3.62
C ASN A 98 -1.28 1.40 -3.61
N ILE A 99 -1.37 2.62 -3.08
CA ILE A 99 -0.24 3.52 -2.90
C ILE A 99 0.02 3.61 -1.40
N GLN A 100 1.25 3.30 -0.97
CA GLN A 100 1.66 3.45 0.41
C GLN A 100 2.61 4.62 0.58
N PHE A 101 2.29 5.51 1.51
CA PHE A 101 3.18 6.63 1.80
C PHE A 101 4.44 6.15 2.53
N PRO A 102 5.63 6.59 2.10
CA PRO A 102 6.88 6.23 2.75
C PRO A 102 7.00 6.86 4.15
N LEU A 103 7.34 6.03 5.14
CA LEU A 103 7.62 6.45 6.52
C LEU A 103 9.12 6.50 6.82
N SER A 104 9.95 5.78 6.05
CA SER A 104 11.40 5.73 6.27
C SER A 104 12.17 6.55 5.24
N PRO A 105 13.33 7.13 5.62
CA PRO A 105 14.21 7.81 4.67
C PRO A 105 14.87 6.88 3.65
N PHE A 106 14.75 5.55 3.83
CA PHE A 106 15.30 4.53 2.95
C PHE A 106 14.35 4.09 1.83
N SER A 107 13.11 4.61 1.77
CA SER A 107 12.21 4.25 0.68
C SER A 107 12.68 4.91 -0.63
N LEU A 108 13.37 4.13 -1.46
CA LEU A 108 13.75 4.51 -2.81
C LEU A 108 12.81 3.80 -3.78
N GLY A 109 11.83 4.51 -4.35
CA GLY A 109 10.97 4.00 -5.42
C GLY A 109 9.48 4.33 -5.27
N ASP A 110 8.71 3.87 -6.25
CA ASP A 110 7.25 3.88 -6.19
C ASP A 110 6.78 2.83 -5.18
N ASN A 111 6.28 3.27 -4.02
CA ASN A 111 5.61 2.42 -3.03
C ASN A 111 4.19 2.07 -3.50
N LYS A 112 4.10 1.44 -4.66
CA LYS A 112 2.85 0.97 -5.23
C LYS A 112 2.87 -0.54 -5.31
N PHE A 113 1.76 -1.16 -4.97
CA PHE A 113 1.59 -2.59 -5.14
C PHE A 113 0.20 -2.88 -5.69
N THR A 114 0.11 -3.91 -6.52
CA THR A 114 -1.15 -4.36 -7.08
C THR A 114 -1.57 -5.63 -6.37
N VAL A 115 -2.82 -5.67 -5.92
CA VAL A 115 -3.43 -6.84 -5.32
C VAL A 115 -4.51 -7.33 -6.26
N THR A 116 -4.46 -8.62 -6.59
CA THR A 116 -5.43 -9.27 -7.48
C THR A 116 -6.15 -10.39 -6.73
N GLY A 117 -7.48 -10.32 -6.68
CA GLY A 117 -8.34 -11.39 -6.20
C GLY A 117 -9.03 -12.09 -7.37
N ILE A 118 -9.19 -13.40 -7.24
CA ILE A 118 -9.79 -14.26 -8.25
C ILE A 118 -10.85 -15.13 -7.59
N ALA A 119 -12.01 -15.27 -8.24
CA ALA A 119 -13.02 -16.26 -7.90
C ALA A 119 -13.51 -16.98 -9.16
N ILE A 120 -14.01 -18.20 -8.97
CA ILE A 120 -14.65 -18.99 -10.02
C ILE A 120 -16.14 -19.07 -9.67
N ASP A 121 -16.97 -18.60 -10.59
CA ASP A 121 -18.43 -18.69 -10.55
C ASP A 121 -18.84 -19.87 -11.43
N GLU A 122 -19.34 -20.96 -10.84
CA GLU A 122 -19.75 -22.18 -11.56
C GLU A 122 -21.24 -22.18 -11.98
N ASN A 123 -21.97 -21.10 -11.67
CA ASN A 123 -23.42 -21.00 -11.84
C ASN A 123 -23.84 -20.47 -13.22
#